data_AF-A0AAW5U2C8-F1
#
_entry.id   AF-A0AAW5U2C8-F1
#
_cell.length_a   1.000
_cell.length_b   1.000
_cell.length_c   1.000
_cell.angle_alpha   90.00
_cell.angle_beta   90.00
_cell.angle_gamma   90.00
#
_symmetry.space_group_name_H-M   'P 1'
#
loop_
_entity.id
_entity.type
_entity.pdbx_description
1 polymer ?
#
loop_
_entity_poly.entity_id
_entity_poly.type
_entity_poly.pdbx_seq_one_letter_code
_entity_poly.pdbx_strand_id
1 'polypeptide(L)'
;MFNLDTALLKRKLGAPYSRPLADFLPTLNIKAKDFAAEMTPVNVQQKDLHGQQSICQEHVDNNKAVRNMMLQRGIVPENLPADEDVKKVERRLKSDEKTLTKKNSKKK
;
A
#
# COMPACT_ATOMS: atom_id res chain seq x y z
N MET A 1 -8.99 2.68 -6.37
CA MET A 1 -8.39 1.55 -5.63
C MET A 1 -9.48 1.03 -4.70
N PHE A 2 -9.81 -0.27 -4.70
CA PHE A 2 -10.86 -0.82 -3.81
C PHE A 2 -12.21 -0.08 -3.87
N ASN A 3 -12.71 0.22 -5.07
CA ASN A 3 -13.95 0.98 -5.34
C ASN A 3 -14.02 2.41 -4.77
N LEU A 4 -12.93 2.92 -4.18
CA LEU A 4 -12.84 4.31 -3.74
C LEU A 4 -11.94 5.10 -4.69
N ASP A 5 -12.37 6.33 -4.98
CA ASP A 5 -11.55 7.31 -5.67
C ASP A 5 -10.37 7.75 -4.79
N THR A 6 -9.27 8.11 -5.44
CA THR A 6 -8.03 8.54 -4.78
C THR A 6 -8.27 9.73 -3.85
N ALA A 7 -9.12 10.69 -4.24
CA ALA A 7 -9.42 11.85 -3.39
C ALA A 7 -10.21 11.46 -2.14
N LEU A 8 -11.13 10.50 -2.26
CA LEU A 8 -11.93 10.00 -1.14
C LEU A 8 -11.07 9.19 -0.16
N LEU A 9 -10.14 8.39 -0.67
CA LEU A 9 -9.20 7.65 0.18
C LEU A 9 -8.26 8.60 0.92
N LYS A 10 -7.74 9.64 0.25
CA LYS A 10 -6.91 10.68 0.89
C LYS A 10 -7.63 11.34 2.06
N ARG A 11 -8.90 11.71 1.87
CA ARG A 11 -9.73 12.31 2.94
C ARG A 11 -9.93 11.35 4.10
N LYS A 12 -10.19 10.07 3.84
CA LYS A 12 -10.41 9.06 4.87
C LYS A 12 -9.16 8.76 5.69
N LEU A 13 -7.99 8.77 5.06
CA LEU A 13 -6.70 8.52 5.70
C LEU A 13 -6.04 9.78 6.29
N GLY A 14 -6.68 10.96 6.18
CA GLY A 14 -6.09 12.23 6.63
C GLY A 14 -4.85 12.65 5.84
N ALA A 15 -4.67 12.13 4.63
CA ALA A 15 -3.50 12.37 3.80
C ALA A 15 -3.58 13.74 3.11
N PRO A 16 -2.51 14.56 3.15
CA PRO A 16 -2.45 15.81 2.40
C PRO A 16 -2.56 15.57 0.89
N TYR A 17 -3.27 16.44 0.17
CA TYR A 17 -3.41 16.35 -1.28
C TYR A 17 -2.07 16.37 -2.02
N SER A 18 -1.07 17.09 -1.50
CA SER A 18 0.27 17.22 -2.06
C SER A 18 1.15 15.97 -1.92
N ARG A 19 0.74 14.98 -1.13
CA ARG A 19 1.51 13.75 -0.92
C ARG A 19 0.93 12.55 -1.65
N PRO A 20 1.77 11.56 -2.02
CA PRO A 20 1.30 10.27 -2.50
C PRO A 20 0.39 9.60 -1.48
N LEU A 21 -0.67 8.93 -1.94
CA LEU A 21 -1.58 8.16 -1.09
C LEU A 21 -0.86 6.97 -0.43
N ALA A 22 0.14 6.41 -1.13
CA ALA A 22 0.93 5.28 -0.66
C ALA A 22 1.62 5.53 0.69
N ASP A 23 1.99 6.79 0.98
CA ASP A 23 2.64 7.19 2.23
C ASP A 23 1.76 6.98 3.49
N PHE A 24 0.45 6.80 3.29
CA PHE A 24 -0.55 6.68 4.36
C PHE A 24 -1.34 5.37 4.28
N LEU A 25 -1.03 4.54 3.28
CA LEU A 25 -1.69 3.26 3.12
C LEU A 25 -1.13 2.26 4.13
N PRO A 26 -2.00 1.48 4.80
CA PRO A 26 -1.57 0.34 5.61
C PRO A 26 -0.64 -0.56 4.81
N THR A 27 0.44 -1.04 5.43
CA THR A 27 1.40 -1.96 4.80
C THR A 27 0.70 -3.15 4.14
N LEU A 28 -0.37 -3.67 4.77
CA LEU A 28 -1.17 -4.75 4.22
C LEU A 28 -1.85 -4.37 2.88
N ASN A 29 -2.35 -3.14 2.74
CA ASN A 29 -2.97 -2.67 1.50
C ASN A 29 -1.95 -2.51 0.37
N ILE A 30 -0.73 -2.09 0.71
CA ILE A 30 0.39 -2.01 -0.24
C ILE A 30 0.72 -3.41 -0.74
N LYS A 31 0.94 -4.37 0.17
CA LYS A 31 1.24 -5.77 -0.19
C LYS A 31 0.13 -6.44 -0.98
N ALA A 32 -1.13 -6.18 -0.65
CA ALA A 32 -2.27 -6.69 -1.40
C ALA A 32 -2.28 -6.15 -2.85
N LYS A 33 -1.95 -4.87 -3.05
CA LYS A 33 -1.91 -4.26 -4.38
C LYS A 33 -0.74 -4.79 -5.20
N ASP A 34 0.45 -4.90 -4.58
CA ASP A 34 1.62 -5.48 -5.21
C ASP A 34 1.32 -6.91 -5.66
N PHE A 35 0.72 -7.72 -4.78
CA PHE A 35 0.31 -9.08 -5.10
C PHE A 35 -0.67 -9.14 -6.28
N ALA A 36 -1.71 -8.30 -6.29
CA ALA A 36 -2.66 -8.24 -7.42
C ALA A 36 -2.00 -7.83 -8.74
N ALA A 37 -0.97 -6.96 -8.68
CA ALA A 37 -0.20 -6.56 -9.85
C ALA A 37 0.65 -7.73 -10.38
N GLU A 38 1.36 -8.44 -9.50
CA GLU A 38 2.18 -9.61 -9.83
C GLU A 38 1.36 -10.79 -10.38
N MET A 39 0.08 -10.93 -10.00
CA MET A 39 -0.82 -11.92 -10.60
C MET A 39 -1.09 -11.66 -12.10
N THR A 40 -0.99 -10.40 -12.56
CA THR A 40 -1.34 -10.02 -13.93
C THR A 40 -0.41 -10.67 -14.97
N PRO A 41 0.93 -10.54 -14.92
CA PRO A 41 1.80 -11.19 -15.91
C PRO A 41 1.67 -12.72 -15.89
N VAL A 42 1.49 -13.33 -14.71
CA VAL A 42 1.29 -14.78 -14.58
C VAL A 42 0.02 -15.23 -15.30
N ASN A 43 -1.10 -14.55 -15.05
CA ASN A 43 -2.38 -14.92 -15.66
C ASN A 43 -2.42 -14.61 -17.16
N VAL A 44 -1.75 -13.56 -17.60
CA VAL A 44 -1.59 -13.23 -19.03
C VAL A 44 -0.89 -14.36 -19.76
N GLN A 45 0.19 -14.90 -19.19
CA GLN A 45 0.88 -16.06 -19.76
C GLN A 45 0.04 -17.34 -19.72
N GLN A 46 -0.61 -17.62 -18.59
CA GLN A 46 -1.40 -18.86 -18.43
C GLN A 46 -2.66 -18.91 -19.31
N LYS A 47 -3.32 -17.76 -19.50
CA LYS A 47 -4.57 -17.65 -20.27
C LYS A 47 -4.35 -17.18 -21.72
N ASP A 48 -3.09 -17.01 -22.14
CA ASP A 48 -2.68 -16.50 -23.45
C ASP A 48 -3.41 -15.20 -23.83
N LEU A 49 -3.41 -14.23 -22.90
CA LEU A 49 -4.12 -12.97 -23.09
C LEU A 49 -3.32 -12.04 -24.01
N HIS A 50 -4.01 -11.48 -25.00
CA HIS A 50 -3.43 -10.51 -25.92
C HIS A 50 -4.19 -9.18 -25.94
N GLY A 51 -3.43 -8.11 -26.14
CA GLY A 51 -3.96 -6.75 -26.25
C GLY A 51 -4.18 -6.07 -24.90
N GLN A 52 -4.10 -4.73 -24.92
CA GLN A 52 -4.15 -3.93 -23.70
C GLN A 52 -5.49 -4.05 -22.95
N GLN A 53 -6.60 -4.21 -23.67
CA GLN A 53 -7.93 -4.26 -23.05
C GLN A 53 -8.13 -5.52 -22.19
N SER A 54 -7.74 -6.69 -22.69
CA SER A 54 -7.87 -7.97 -21.97
C SER A 54 -6.96 -8.01 -20.74
N ILE A 55 -5.73 -7.50 -20.87
CA ILE A 55 -4.76 -7.40 -19.76
C ILE A 55 -5.26 -6.43 -18.69
N CYS A 56 -5.85 -5.29 -19.08
CA CYS A 56 -6.44 -4.36 -18.13
C CYS A 56 -7.64 -4.98 -17.39
N GLN A 57 -8.48 -5.74 -18.09
CA GLN A 57 -9.59 -6.45 -17.47
C GLN A 57 -9.08 -7.47 -16.44
N GLU A 58 -8.07 -8.26 -16.80
CA GLU A 58 -7.42 -9.21 -15.88
C GLU A 58 -6.85 -8.50 -14.65
N HIS A 59 -6.20 -7.35 -14.83
CA HIS A 59 -5.70 -6.55 -13.72
C HIS A 59 -6.84 -6.12 -12.77
N VAL A 60 -7.95 -5.64 -13.32
CA VAL A 60 -9.12 -5.24 -12.53
C VAL A 60 -9.69 -6.42 -11.76
N ASP A 61 -9.80 -7.59 -12.39
CA ASP A 61 -10.37 -8.78 -11.78
C ASP A 61 -9.44 -9.38 -10.72
N ASN A 62 -8.12 -9.35 -10.93
CA ASN A 62 -7.14 -9.70 -9.91
C ASN A 62 -7.28 -8.82 -8.65
N ASN A 63 -7.47 -7.51 -8.82
CA ASN A 63 -7.69 -6.60 -7.69
C ASN A 63 -8.98 -6.94 -6.92
N LYS A 64 -10.06 -7.29 -7.63
CA LYS A 64 -11.31 -7.74 -6.99
C LYS A 64 -11.12 -9.06 -6.25
N ALA A 65 -10.38 -10.00 -6.83
CA ALA A 65 -10.12 -11.31 -6.23
C ALA A 65 -9.35 -11.19 -4.90
N VAL A 66 -8.25 -10.42 -4.89
CA VAL A 66 -7.46 -10.17 -3.67
C VAL A 66 -8.32 -9.47 -2.60
N ARG A 67 -9.14 -8.50 -2.99
CA ARG A 67 -10.08 -7.84 -2.07
C ARG A 67 -11.08 -8.84 -1.47
N ASN A 68 -11.70 -9.67 -2.30
CA ASN A 68 -12.68 -10.66 -1.83
C ASN A 68 -12.06 -11.66 -0.87
N MET A 69 -10.81 -12.09 -1.12
CA MET A 69 -10.05 -12.93 -0.21
C MET A 69 -9.85 -12.25 1.17
N MET A 70 -9.49 -10.96 1.18
CA MET A 70 -9.35 -10.20 2.43
C MET A 70 -10.69 -10.12 3.18
N LEU A 71 -11.78 -9.83 2.47
CA LEU A 71 -13.12 -9.76 3.05
C LEU A 71 -13.57 -11.10 3.66
N GLN A 72 -13.29 -12.22 3.00
CA GLN A 72 -13.57 -13.56 3.53
C GLN A 72 -12.84 -13.85 4.85
N ARG A 73 -11.70 -13.19 5.09
CA ARG A 73 -10.94 -13.28 6.35
C ARG A 73 -11.36 -12.23 7.38
N GLY A 74 -12.44 -11.48 7.12
CA GLY A 74 -12.91 -10.39 7.98
C GLY A 74 -12.07 -9.12 7.87
N ILE A 75 -11.16 -9.03 6.90
CA ILE A 75 -10.28 -7.89 6.69
C ILE A 75 -10.90 -6.99 5.62
N VAL A 76 -11.29 -5.77 6.00
CA VAL A 76 -11.84 -4.77 5.09
C VAL A 76 -10.76 -3.74 4.76
N PRO A 77 -10.09 -3.82 3.58
CA PRO A 77 -8.94 -2.96 3.24
C PRO A 77 -9.23 -1.47 3.39
N GLU A 78 -10.46 -1.06 3.09
CA GLU A 78 -10.89 0.33 3.12
C GLU A 78 -11.16 0.85 4.53
N ASN A 79 -11.35 -0.03 5.51
CA ASN A 79 -11.60 0.32 6.91
C ASN A 79 -10.37 0.12 7.81
N LEU A 80 -9.25 -0.35 7.25
CA LEU A 80 -8.02 -0.41 7.99
C LEU A 80 -7.58 1.01 8.38
N PRO A 81 -7.14 1.21 9.64
CA PRO A 81 -6.61 2.50 10.08
C PRO A 81 -5.37 2.84 9.25
N ALA A 82 -5.19 4.12 8.92
CA ALA A 82 -3.99 4.58 8.23
C ALA A 82 -2.73 4.12 8.97
N ASP A 83 -1.70 3.72 8.23
CA ASP A 83 -0.40 3.43 8.84
C ASP A 83 0.20 4.73 9.42
N GLU A 84 1.08 4.61 10.40
CA GLU A 84 1.77 5.78 10.97
C GLU A 84 2.53 6.52 9.85
N ASP A 85 2.37 7.85 9.74
CA ASP A 85 3.00 8.63 8.64
C ASP A 85 4.50 8.31 8.54
N VAL A 86 4.90 7.77 7.39
CA VAL A 86 6.28 7.34 7.10
C VAL A 86 7.29 8.44 7.44
N LYS A 87 6.97 9.72 7.21
CA LYS A 87 7.87 10.84 7.54
C LYS A 87 8.04 11.04 9.04
N LYS A 88 7.02 10.72 9.84
CA LYS A 88 7.10 10.79 11.31
C LYS A 88 7.98 9.66 11.85
N VAL A 89 7.85 8.46 11.28
CA VAL A 89 8.71 7.31 11.60
C VAL A 89 10.16 7.59 11.20
N GLU A 90 10.41 8.06 9.97
CA GLU A 90 11.75 8.46 9.52
C GLU A 90 12.39 9.53 10.42
N ARG A 91 11.61 10.54 10.86
CA ARG A 91 12.09 11.58 11.78
C ARG A 91 12.45 11.00 13.15
N ARG A 92 11.66 10.07 13.68
CA ARG A 92 11.97 9.37 14.94
C ARG A 92 13.25 8.58 14.81
N LEU A 93 13.40 7.77 13.75
CA LEU A 93 14.62 7.00 13.49
C LEU A 93 15.85 7.91 13.37
N LYS A 94 15.77 9.01 12.62
CA LYS A 94 16.87 10.01 12.52
C LYS A 94 17.20 10.68 13.87
N SER A 95 16.19 10.91 14.71
CA SER A 95 16.39 11.47 16.06
C SER A 95 17.04 10.45 16.99
N ASP A 96 16.61 9.19 16.93
CA ASP A 96 17.15 8.11 17.74
C ASP A 96 18.61 7.81 17.34
N GLU A 97 18.93 7.80 16.04
CA GLU A 97 20.29 7.67 15.52
C GLU A 97 21.22 8.79 16.01
N LYS A 98 20.75 10.05 15.99
CA LYS A 98 21.47 11.20 16.56
C LYS A 98 21.64 11.11 18.08
N THR A 99 20.72 10.47 18.78
CA THR A 99 20.78 10.32 20.24
C THR A 99 21.72 9.18 20.64
N LEU A 100 21.73 8.08 19.89
CA LEU A 100 22.63 6.93 20.05
C LEU A 100 24.09 7.35 19.80
N THR A 101 24.35 8.09 18.72
CA THR A 101 25.69 8.61 18.40
C THR A 101 26.20 9.59 19.46
N LYS A 102 25.34 10.49 19.98
CA LYS A 102 25.69 11.40 21.10
C LYS A 102 25.93 10.69 22.44
N LYS A 103 25.25 9.57 22.72
CA LYS A 103 25.52 8.75 23.92
C LYS A 103 26.86 8.02 23.81
N ASN A 104 27.21 7.52 22.63
CA ASN A 104 28.49 6.86 22.40
C ASN A 104 29.68 7.83 22.45
N SER A 105 29.50 9.09 22.05
CA SER A 105 30.55 10.12 22.15
C SER A 105 30.75 10.71 23.55
N LYS A 106 29.83 10.45 24.50
CA LYS A 106 29.96 10.86 25.92
C LYS A 106 30.53 9.77 26.82
N LYS A 107 30.77 8.57 26.28
CA LYS A 107 31.27 7.39 27.02
C LYS A 107 32.75 7.10 26.75
N LYS A 108 33.47 8.06 26.15
CA LYS A 108 34.89 7.96 25.82
C LYS A 108 35.65 9.11 26.46
#